data_AF-A0A536XBP0-F1
#
_entry.id   AF-A0A536XBP0-F1
#
_cell.length_a   1.000
_cell.length_b   1.000
_cell.length_c   1.000
_cell.angle_alpha   90.00
_cell.angle_beta   90.00
_cell.angle_gamma   90.00
#
_symmetry.space_group_name_H-M   'P 1'
#
loop_
_entity.id
_entity.type
_entity.pdbx_description
1 polymer ?
#
loop_
_entity_poly.entity_id
_entity_poly.type
_entity_poly.pdbx_seq_one_letter_code
_entity_poly.pdbx_strand_id
1 'polypeptide(L)'
;IAAFAPDKGESVATLIKDSPPGAPVPPILPPQDGFLLLGKTKFAASFAADLPKDEADFMANAQVPWGLEALNSTVSEAAWRSKPSWYLVATDDKMIPPEAQRAMSKRAVARTSEARGSHAVYVSNPEAVANLIRAAAQVLDAEKATA
;
A
#
# COMPACT_ATOMS: atom_id res chain seq x y z
N ILE A 1 5.13 1.70 -0.36
CA ILE A 1 5.31 0.27 0.01
C ILE A 1 3.93 -0.34 0.02
N ALA A 2 3.63 -1.32 -0.83
CA ALA A 2 2.32 -1.97 -0.90
C ALA A 2 1.13 -0.97 -0.80
N ALA A 3 1.16 0.10 -1.60
CA ALA A 3 0.28 1.27 -1.38
C ALA A 3 -0.34 1.81 -2.67
N PHE A 4 -1.51 2.44 -2.56
CA PHE A 4 -2.03 3.23 -3.66
C PHE A 4 -1.14 4.45 -3.93
N ALA A 5 -0.96 4.79 -5.21
CA ALA A 5 -0.29 6.03 -5.64
C ALA A 5 -1.21 6.79 -6.63
N PRO A 6 -2.29 7.41 -6.12
CA PRO A 6 -3.22 8.20 -6.93
C PRO A 6 -2.53 9.39 -7.61
N ASP A 7 -3.03 9.72 -8.78
CA ASP A 7 -2.72 10.92 -9.54
C ASP A 7 -3.66 12.08 -9.16
N LYS A 8 -3.38 13.29 -9.66
CA LYS A 8 -4.29 14.43 -9.57
C LYS A 8 -5.66 14.05 -10.14
N GLY A 9 -6.71 14.26 -9.36
CA GLY A 9 -8.08 13.91 -9.74
C GLY A 9 -8.51 12.51 -9.32
N GLU A 10 -7.60 11.65 -8.89
CA GLU A 10 -7.91 10.29 -8.42
C GLU A 10 -8.03 10.22 -6.89
N SER A 11 -8.80 9.26 -6.40
CA SER A 11 -8.85 8.84 -5.00
C SER A 11 -8.63 7.33 -4.90
N VAL A 12 -8.47 6.80 -3.68
CA VAL A 12 -8.40 5.34 -3.50
C VAL A 12 -9.71 4.68 -3.98
N ALA A 13 -10.85 5.31 -3.73
CA ALA A 13 -12.15 4.81 -4.18
C ALA A 13 -12.24 4.70 -5.71
N THR A 14 -11.70 5.66 -6.48
CA THR A 14 -11.70 5.56 -7.95
C THR A 14 -10.76 4.46 -8.43
N LEU A 15 -9.58 4.31 -7.82
CA LEU A 15 -8.63 3.26 -8.17
C LEU A 15 -9.16 1.85 -7.90
N ILE A 16 -9.90 1.66 -6.81
CA ILE A 16 -10.54 0.38 -6.49
C ILE A 16 -11.66 0.07 -7.51
N LYS A 17 -12.46 1.06 -7.90
CA LYS A 17 -13.56 0.88 -8.88
C LYS A 17 -13.07 0.38 -10.24
N ASP A 18 -11.86 0.76 -10.63
CA ASP A 18 -11.24 0.37 -11.90
C ASP A 18 -10.48 -0.97 -11.83
N SER A 19 -10.58 -1.69 -10.71
CA SER A 19 -9.91 -2.99 -10.55
C SER A 19 -10.46 -4.05 -11.51
N PRO A 20 -9.61 -4.93 -12.09
CA PRO A 20 -10.06 -5.97 -13.01
C PRO A 20 -11.09 -6.92 -12.36
N PRO A 21 -12.03 -7.48 -13.15
CA PRO A 21 -12.93 -8.52 -12.67
C PRO A 21 -12.14 -9.69 -12.07
N GLY A 22 -12.54 -10.13 -10.88
CA GLY A 22 -11.89 -11.25 -10.17
C GLY A 22 -10.67 -10.87 -9.32
N ALA A 23 -10.25 -9.60 -9.31
CA ALA A 23 -9.26 -9.11 -8.36
C ALA A 23 -9.73 -9.32 -6.90
N PRO A 24 -8.84 -9.67 -5.96
CA PRO A 24 -9.17 -9.71 -4.54
C PRO A 24 -9.77 -8.39 -4.07
N VAL A 25 -10.88 -8.46 -3.34
CA VAL A 25 -11.53 -7.28 -2.76
C VAL A 25 -11.18 -7.20 -1.27
N PRO A 26 -10.64 -6.07 -0.79
CA PRO A 26 -10.45 -5.80 0.63
C PRO A 26 -11.71 -6.08 1.46
N PRO A 27 -11.61 -6.76 2.60
CA PRO A 27 -12.77 -7.09 3.44
C PRO A 27 -13.22 -5.88 4.30
N ILE A 28 -13.40 -4.72 3.68
CA ILE A 28 -13.81 -3.48 4.34
C ILE A 28 -15.27 -3.62 4.80
N LEU A 29 -15.53 -3.36 6.07
CA LEU A 29 -16.87 -3.33 6.65
C LEU A 29 -17.60 -2.04 6.26
N PRO A 30 -18.95 -2.02 6.30
CA PRO A 30 -19.71 -0.78 6.17
C PRO A 30 -19.19 0.29 7.14
N PRO A 31 -19.09 1.56 6.71
CA PRO A 31 -18.60 2.63 7.57
C PRO A 31 -19.43 2.75 8.85
N GLN A 32 -18.77 3.04 9.97
CA GLN A 32 -19.41 3.38 11.24
C GLN A 32 -18.82 4.70 11.73
N ASP A 33 -19.69 5.67 12.02
CA ASP A 33 -19.31 7.02 12.48
C ASP A 33 -18.25 7.72 11.61
N GLY A 34 -18.27 7.46 10.29
CA GLY A 34 -17.32 8.03 9.34
C GLY A 34 -15.97 7.29 9.27
N PHE A 35 -15.84 6.12 9.88
CA PHE A 35 -14.63 5.31 9.88
C PHE A 35 -14.84 3.93 9.24
N LEU A 36 -13.75 3.38 8.72
CA LEU A 36 -13.65 2.10 8.06
C LEU A 36 -12.73 1.16 8.85
N LEU A 37 -13.09 -0.12 8.83
CA LEU A 37 -12.31 -1.22 9.39
C LEU A 37 -12.38 -2.42 8.46
N LEU A 38 -11.39 -3.30 8.54
CA LEU A 38 -11.47 -4.61 7.92
C LEU A 38 -12.17 -5.60 8.85
N GLY A 39 -12.96 -6.49 8.26
CA GLY A 39 -13.59 -7.59 8.98
C GLY A 39 -12.53 -8.50 9.58
N LYS A 40 -12.50 -8.59 10.92
CA LYS A 40 -11.47 -9.34 11.67
C LYS A 40 -11.27 -10.77 11.20
N THR A 41 -12.35 -11.48 10.89
CA THR A 41 -12.31 -12.89 10.44
C THR A 41 -11.69 -13.06 9.04
N LYS A 42 -11.68 -12.01 8.22
CA LYS A 42 -11.08 -12.01 6.88
C LYS A 42 -9.73 -11.28 6.84
N PHE A 43 -9.37 -10.56 7.91
CA PHE A 43 -8.16 -9.73 7.99
C PHE A 43 -6.90 -10.52 7.65
N ALA A 44 -6.66 -11.65 8.32
CA ALA A 44 -5.44 -12.44 8.15
C ALA A 44 -5.27 -12.87 6.68
N ALA A 45 -6.32 -13.44 6.08
CA ALA A 45 -6.26 -13.95 4.70
C ALA A 45 -6.04 -12.87 3.63
N SER A 46 -6.44 -11.61 3.90
CA SER A 46 -6.34 -10.50 2.95
C SER A 46 -5.12 -9.60 3.20
N PHE A 47 -4.87 -9.22 4.45
CA PHE A 47 -3.86 -8.22 4.83
C PHE A 47 -2.54 -8.85 5.30
N ALA A 48 -2.59 -9.94 6.05
CA ALA A 48 -1.47 -10.52 6.81
C ALA A 48 -1.29 -12.02 6.56
N ALA A 49 -1.45 -12.46 5.31
CA ALA A 49 -1.63 -13.87 4.96
C ALA A 49 -0.37 -14.74 5.17
N ASP A 50 0.78 -14.11 5.34
CA ASP A 50 2.10 -14.71 5.53
C ASP A 50 2.63 -14.56 6.96
N LEU A 51 1.86 -13.97 7.89
CA LEU A 51 2.23 -13.85 9.29
C LEU A 51 1.79 -15.06 10.13
N PRO A 52 2.50 -15.35 11.24
CA PRO A 52 1.99 -16.24 12.28
C PRO A 52 0.58 -15.85 12.73
N LYS A 53 -0.22 -16.86 13.11
CA LYS A 53 -1.64 -16.66 13.45
C LYS A 53 -1.84 -15.65 14.57
N ASP A 54 -1.04 -15.75 15.63
CA ASP A 54 -1.10 -14.88 16.80
C ASP A 54 -0.76 -13.43 16.44
N GLU A 55 0.24 -13.20 15.60
CA GLU A 55 0.56 -11.86 15.08
C GLU A 55 -0.57 -11.30 14.21
N ALA A 56 -1.11 -12.10 13.27
CA ALA A 56 -2.21 -11.67 12.42
C ALA A 56 -3.50 -11.39 13.22
N ASP A 57 -3.79 -12.20 14.25
CA ASP A 57 -4.91 -11.98 15.17
C ASP A 57 -4.72 -10.71 15.99
N PHE A 58 -3.50 -10.46 16.49
CA PHE A 58 -3.18 -9.22 17.20
C PHE A 58 -3.40 -8.02 16.28
N MET A 59 -2.86 -8.03 15.06
CA MET A 59 -3.04 -6.95 14.08
C MET A 59 -4.51 -6.73 13.72
N ALA A 60 -5.29 -7.81 13.54
CA ALA A 60 -6.73 -7.71 13.28
C ALA A 60 -7.51 -7.03 14.42
N ASN A 61 -7.05 -7.20 15.66
CA ASN A 61 -7.64 -6.58 16.85
C ASN A 61 -7.13 -5.17 17.11
N ALA A 62 -5.88 -4.90 16.76
CA ALA A 62 -5.20 -3.61 16.94
C ALA A 62 -5.43 -2.63 15.78
N GLN A 63 -6.33 -2.94 14.84
CA GLN A 63 -6.69 -2.03 13.75
C GLN A 63 -7.10 -0.67 14.31
N VAL A 64 -6.48 0.39 13.79
CA VAL A 64 -6.95 1.76 13.97
C VAL A 64 -7.93 2.06 12.84
N PRO A 65 -9.20 2.39 13.12
CA PRO A 65 -10.15 2.75 12.08
C PRO A 65 -9.65 3.95 11.27
N TRP A 66 -9.72 3.87 9.94
CA TRP A 66 -9.33 4.98 9.07
C TRP A 66 -10.57 5.72 8.57
N GLY A 67 -10.44 7.03 8.34
CA GLY A 67 -11.58 7.86 7.92
C GLY A 67 -12.10 7.46 6.53
N LEU A 68 -13.42 7.46 6.36
CA LEU A 68 -14.08 7.27 5.06
C LEU A 68 -13.59 8.30 4.04
N GLU A 69 -13.36 9.53 4.48
CA GLU A 69 -12.82 10.59 3.61
C GLU A 69 -11.39 10.31 3.15
N ALA A 70 -10.58 9.52 3.86
CA ALA A 70 -9.26 9.13 3.37
C ALA A 70 -9.36 8.23 2.13
N LEU A 71 -10.45 7.47 1.99
CA LEU A 71 -10.73 6.66 0.82
C LEU A 71 -11.25 7.50 -0.35
N ASN A 72 -12.13 8.46 -0.06
CA ASN A 72 -12.88 9.21 -1.07
C ASN A 72 -12.20 10.50 -1.53
N SER A 73 -11.32 11.07 -0.71
CA SER A 73 -10.66 12.35 -1.01
C SER A 73 -9.80 12.25 -2.26
N THR A 74 -10.06 13.17 -3.19
CA THR A 74 -9.30 13.30 -4.42
C THR A 74 -7.96 13.99 -4.16
N VAL A 75 -6.88 13.45 -4.72
CA VAL A 75 -5.57 14.10 -4.71
C VAL A 75 -5.61 15.35 -5.61
N SER A 76 -5.26 16.50 -5.06
CA SER A 76 -5.13 17.76 -5.80
C SER A 76 -3.78 17.89 -6.50
N GLU A 77 -2.71 17.41 -5.85
CA GLU A 77 -1.34 17.38 -6.36
C GLU A 77 -0.66 16.05 -6.05
N ALA A 78 -0.28 15.32 -7.09
CA ALA A 78 0.43 14.07 -6.96
C ALA A 78 1.93 14.33 -6.71
N ALA A 79 2.38 14.18 -5.46
CA ALA A 79 3.76 14.47 -5.06
C ALA A 79 4.82 13.70 -5.87
N TRP A 80 4.49 12.49 -6.35
CA TRP A 80 5.39 11.69 -7.18
C TRP A 80 5.70 12.31 -8.55
N ARG A 81 4.98 13.35 -8.97
CA ARG A 81 5.26 14.09 -10.22
C ARG A 81 6.47 15.02 -10.11
N SER A 82 6.79 15.49 -8.91
CA SER A 82 7.88 16.45 -8.67
C SER A 82 8.95 15.94 -7.72
N LYS A 83 8.71 14.80 -7.06
CA LYS A 83 9.66 14.18 -6.13
C LYS A 83 10.13 12.82 -6.66
N PRO A 84 11.41 12.48 -6.49
CA PRO A 84 11.88 11.13 -6.76
C PRO A 84 11.09 10.15 -5.91
N SER A 85 10.70 9.04 -6.52
CA SER A 85 9.76 8.08 -5.93
C SER A 85 10.38 6.69 -5.89
N TRP A 86 10.06 5.95 -4.82
CA TRP A 86 10.43 4.56 -4.63
C TRP A 86 9.20 3.74 -4.30
N TYR A 87 9.21 2.49 -4.72
CA TYR A 87 8.07 1.60 -4.51
C TYR A 87 8.54 0.18 -4.18
N LEU A 88 7.88 -0.45 -3.20
CA LEU A 88 8.02 -1.88 -2.91
C LEU A 88 6.69 -2.54 -3.27
N VAL A 89 6.70 -3.41 -4.27
CA VAL A 89 5.57 -4.26 -4.62
C VAL A 89 5.60 -5.50 -3.73
N ALA A 90 4.50 -5.75 -3.03
CA ALA A 90 4.29 -7.00 -2.28
C ALA A 90 3.60 -8.00 -3.21
N THR A 91 4.27 -9.12 -3.55
CA THR A 91 3.82 -9.98 -4.65
C THR A 91 2.63 -10.87 -4.31
N ASP A 92 2.30 -11.02 -3.02
CA ASP A 92 1.19 -11.86 -2.54
C ASP A 92 0.08 -11.01 -1.89
N ASP A 93 0.08 -9.70 -2.14
CA ASP A 93 -0.88 -8.74 -1.62
C ASP A 93 -2.29 -9.00 -2.16
N LYS A 94 -3.27 -9.14 -1.25
CA LYS A 94 -4.70 -9.33 -1.56
C LYS A 94 -5.56 -8.14 -1.12
N MET A 95 -4.94 -7.05 -0.68
CA MET A 95 -5.56 -5.76 -0.45
C MET A 95 -5.42 -4.87 -1.70
N ILE A 96 -4.22 -4.82 -2.27
CA ILE A 96 -3.93 -4.11 -3.51
C ILE A 96 -3.27 -5.10 -4.47
N PRO A 97 -3.93 -5.49 -5.58
CA PRO A 97 -3.37 -6.47 -6.49
C PRO A 97 -1.97 -6.07 -7.00
N PRO A 98 -0.98 -6.98 -7.04
CA PRO A 98 0.39 -6.66 -7.42
C PRO A 98 0.50 -6.01 -8.81
N GLU A 99 -0.36 -6.39 -9.76
CA GLU A 99 -0.42 -5.73 -11.07
C GLU A 99 -0.85 -4.26 -10.98
N ALA A 100 -1.79 -3.92 -10.10
CA ALA A 100 -2.19 -2.54 -9.86
C ALA A 100 -1.05 -1.74 -9.21
N GLN A 101 -0.33 -2.34 -8.26
CA GLN A 101 0.88 -1.75 -7.66
C GLN A 101 1.96 -1.46 -8.72
N ARG A 102 2.22 -2.41 -9.63
CA ARG A 102 3.15 -2.24 -10.75
C ARG A 102 2.70 -1.15 -11.71
N ALA A 103 1.41 -1.10 -12.05
CA ALA A 103 0.87 -0.07 -12.94
C ALA A 103 1.05 1.33 -12.33
N MET A 104 0.70 1.50 -11.05
CA MET A 104 0.83 2.77 -10.35
C MET A 104 2.29 3.19 -10.16
N SER A 105 3.17 2.27 -9.75
CA SER A 105 4.60 2.55 -9.58
C SER A 105 5.30 2.90 -10.90
N LYS A 106 4.94 2.21 -11.99
CA LYS A 106 5.42 2.55 -13.35
C LYS A 106 4.94 3.93 -13.78
N ARG A 107 3.66 4.28 -13.57
CA ARG A 107 3.12 5.61 -13.87
C ARG A 107 3.85 6.70 -13.07
N ALA A 108 4.21 6.40 -11.83
CA ALA A 108 4.96 7.29 -10.96
C ALA A 108 6.46 7.37 -11.28
N VAL A 109 6.96 6.63 -12.29
CA VAL A 109 8.38 6.51 -12.62
C VAL A 109 9.22 6.15 -11.38
N ALA A 110 8.64 5.34 -10.48
CA ALA A 110 9.27 5.01 -9.22
C ALA A 110 10.40 3.99 -9.41
N ARG A 111 11.50 4.17 -8.67
CA ARG A 111 12.53 3.15 -8.48
C ARG A 111 11.88 1.99 -7.70
N THR A 112 11.59 0.90 -8.40
CA THR A 112 10.72 -0.17 -7.89
C THR A 112 11.51 -1.41 -7.54
N SER A 113 11.16 -2.02 -6.42
CA SER A 113 11.62 -3.34 -5.98
C SER A 113 10.41 -4.22 -5.69
N GLU A 114 10.60 -5.54 -5.71
CA GLU A 114 9.54 -6.49 -5.36
C GLU A 114 10.02 -7.40 -4.23
N ALA A 115 9.10 -7.78 -3.34
CA ALA A 115 9.34 -8.76 -2.30
C ALA A 115 8.13 -9.69 -2.19
N ARG A 116 8.40 -10.97 -1.92
CA ARG A 116 7.36 -11.91 -1.49
C ARG A 116 6.76 -11.45 -0.17
N GLY A 117 5.45 -11.55 -0.06
CA GLY A 117 4.71 -11.20 1.16
C GLY A 117 3.35 -10.58 0.89
N SER A 118 2.53 -10.57 1.94
CA SER A 118 1.18 -9.98 1.91
C SER A 118 1.23 -8.44 1.99
N HIS A 119 0.06 -7.79 2.12
CA HIS A 119 0.00 -6.34 2.32
C HIS A 119 0.79 -5.86 3.55
N ALA A 120 0.87 -6.69 4.59
CA ALA A 120 1.68 -6.51 5.79
C ALA A 120 3.17 -6.78 5.56
N VAL A 121 3.71 -6.60 4.35
CA VAL A 121 5.12 -6.84 3.99
C VAL A 121 6.11 -6.09 4.90
N TYR A 122 5.69 -4.98 5.51
CA TYR A 122 6.51 -4.25 6.48
C TYR A 122 6.70 -4.98 7.82
N VAL A 123 5.85 -5.96 8.12
CA VAL A 123 5.95 -6.86 9.27
C VAL A 123 6.55 -8.20 8.85
N SER A 124 6.10 -8.78 7.74
CA SER A 124 6.54 -10.11 7.31
C SER A 124 7.91 -10.11 6.63
N ASN A 125 8.31 -8.98 6.04
CA ASN A 125 9.62 -8.79 5.42
C ASN A 125 10.18 -7.37 5.68
N PRO A 126 10.48 -7.05 6.95
CA PRO A 126 10.95 -5.72 7.34
C PRO A 126 12.31 -5.38 6.72
N GLU A 127 13.13 -6.39 6.40
CA GLU A 127 14.41 -6.20 5.74
C GLU A 127 14.25 -5.63 4.32
N ALA A 128 13.32 -6.16 3.51
CA ALA A 128 13.05 -5.60 2.18
C ALA A 128 12.61 -4.13 2.25
N VAL A 129 11.79 -3.79 3.23
CA VAL A 129 11.36 -2.40 3.48
C VAL A 129 12.55 -1.53 3.89
N ALA A 130 13.34 -1.96 4.87
CA ALA A 130 14.50 -1.21 5.36
C ALA A 130 15.54 -0.99 4.24
N ASN A 131 15.77 -1.99 3.40
CA ASN A 131 16.70 -1.90 2.26
C ASN A 131 16.21 -0.89 1.22
N LEU A 132 14.91 -0.87 0.89
CA LEU A 132 14.36 0.13 -0.03
C LEU A 132 14.53 1.55 0.52
N ILE A 133 14.21 1.77 1.80
CA ILE A 133 14.34 3.07 2.45
C ILE A 133 15.80 3.52 2.48
N ARG A 134 16.73 2.61 2.82
CA ARG A 134 18.17 2.88 2.83
C ARG A 134 18.67 3.28 1.44
N ALA A 135 18.28 2.54 0.40
CA ALA A 135 18.64 2.86 -0.97
C ALA A 135 18.10 4.24 -1.40
N ALA A 136 16.87 4.57 -1.01
CA ALA A 136 16.28 5.88 -1.27
C ALA A 136 17.08 7.00 -0.59
N ALA A 137 17.40 6.86 0.69
CA ALA A 137 18.19 7.84 1.44
C ALA A 137 19.57 8.07 0.81
N GLN A 138 20.29 6.99 0.48
CA GLN A 138 21.63 7.07 -0.13
C GLN A 138 21.63 7.82 -1.47
N VAL A 139 20.64 7.56 -2.32
CA VAL A 139 20.53 8.25 -3.61
C VAL A 139 20.23 9.73 -3.42
N LEU A 140 19.31 10.08 -2.51
CA LEU A 140 18.97 11.47 -2.23
C LEU A 140 20.14 12.26 -1.63
N ASP A 141 20.92 11.63 -0.75
CA ASP A 141 22.10 12.27 -0.16
C ASP A 141 23.19 12.50 -1.21
N ALA A 142 23.39 11.56 -2.13
CA ALA A 142 24.30 11.72 -3.26
C ALA A 142 23.85 12.85 -4.20
N GLU A 143 22.56 12.90 -4.57
CA GLU A 143 21.99 13.96 -5.42
C GLU A 143 22.19 15.35 -4.80
N LYS A 144 21.98 15.48 -3.47
CA LYS A 144 22.23 16.74 -2.74
C LYS A 144 23.70 17.12 -2.69
N ALA A 145 24.61 16.16 -2.56
CA ALA A 145 26.05 16.44 -2.50
C ALA A 145 26.62 16.93 -3.83
N THR A 146 25.91 16.68 -4.94
CA THR A 146 26.29 17.08 -6.29
C THR A 146 25.55 18.32 -6.83
N ALA A 147 24.60 18.86 -6.07
CA ALA A 147 23.81 20.04 -6.42
C ALA A 147 24.40 21.31 -5.80
#